data_AF-A0A023BDV2-F1
#
_entry.id   AF-A0A023BDV2-F1
#
_cell.length_a   1.000
_cell.length_b   1.000
_cell.length_c   1.000
_cell.angle_alpha   90.00
_cell.angle_beta   90.00
_cell.angle_gamma   90.00
#
_symmetry.space_group_name_H-M   'P 1'
#
loop_
_entity.id
_entity.type
_entity.pdbx_description
1 polymer ?
#
loop_
_entity_poly.entity_id
_entity_poly.type
_entity_poly.pdbx_seq_one_letter_code
_entity_poly.pdbx_strand_id
1 'polypeptide(L)'
;MIEKRLAKEIERRLRDDDDVQILKWFEQQIISARSVRAAMTRGVAEEYDQLSDLTFSRVVEWLIPRFWADSTDAKRARRVVACLRQAYILSVLPEPWLDEPRCSSSYAPSGVFPDGTGLRSVATVAYWAYFMNAKGGMSAEQELKNLSMLSRWTSAASFMQAFAGLETHSLLFTKEGTRFDLLADLTQAMALTHIYDGYERRPYDERPDMTPEMVGDVQNIVRQLIRVRATSVSQARELYAFHLGSWIKSTASKVSKSHYNHFLTLYREHQTRLVYNYFSGLLSWTMPSREEALSSEEAHFPVTENTPRTRADGTPYARLQLIWMEEQFVRRLMYLLINQHAADTSQEQDAVILGLRGPQFILSVSEDTFQRLYDQALEETAARVATEQGYDYAWRAGCAAMVTMHDVCSLLAGPKADDDS
;
A
#
# COMPACT_ATOMS: atom_id res chain seq x y z
N MET A 1 6.32 -4.46 15.35
CA MET A 1 6.82 -3.65 16.49
C MET A 1 7.62 -2.42 16.03
N ILE A 2 8.58 -2.57 15.09
CA ILE A 2 9.41 -1.45 14.59
C ILE A 2 8.56 -0.39 13.85
N GLU A 3 7.68 -0.80 12.93
CA GLU A 3 6.85 0.14 12.15
C GLU A 3 5.89 0.95 13.04
N LYS A 4 5.21 0.31 13.99
CA LYS A 4 4.39 1.00 15.01
C LYS A 4 5.20 2.00 15.84
N ARG A 5 6.45 1.67 16.18
CA ARG A 5 7.33 2.56 16.91
C ARG A 5 7.73 3.77 16.07
N LEU A 6 8.02 3.55 14.78
CA LEU A 6 8.34 4.63 13.85
C LEU A 6 7.14 5.56 13.63
N ALA A 7 5.94 5.03 13.40
CA ALA A 7 4.72 5.83 13.26
C ALA A 7 4.46 6.69 14.51
N LYS A 8 4.56 6.10 15.71
CA LYS A 8 4.45 6.84 16.98
C LYS A 8 5.53 7.90 17.16
N GLU A 9 6.75 7.62 16.70
CA GLU A 9 7.86 8.60 16.76
C GLU A 9 7.63 9.75 15.77
N ILE A 10 7.15 9.48 14.55
CA ILE A 10 6.74 10.53 13.58
C ILE A 10 5.67 11.42 14.22
N GLU A 11 4.63 10.82 14.79
CA GLU A 11 3.55 11.56 15.46
C GLU A 11 4.08 12.43 16.59
N ARG A 12 4.92 11.86 17.46
CA ARG A 12 5.52 12.56 18.59
C ARG A 12 6.35 13.75 18.11
N ARG A 13 7.19 13.55 17.09
CA ARG A 13 8.04 14.61 16.53
C ARG A 13 7.23 15.71 15.88
N LEU A 14 6.18 15.39 15.12
CA LEU A 14 5.35 16.39 14.48
C LEU A 14 4.51 17.22 15.47
N ARG A 15 4.33 16.75 16.71
CA ARG A 15 3.73 17.51 17.81
C ARG A 15 4.70 18.43 18.53
N ASP A 16 6.02 18.31 18.32
CA ASP A 16 7.01 19.21 18.91
C ASP A 16 6.87 20.63 18.28
N ASP A 17 7.20 21.69 19.02
CA ASP A 17 7.11 23.09 18.53
C ASP A 17 8.40 23.58 17.85
N ASP A 18 9.49 22.80 17.91
CA ASP A 18 10.78 23.16 17.31
C ASP A 18 10.87 22.64 15.87
N ASP A 19 10.43 23.48 14.94
CA ASP A 19 10.41 23.15 13.51
C ASP A 19 11.81 22.80 12.97
N VAL A 20 12.88 23.40 13.48
CA VAL A 20 14.25 23.12 13.03
C VAL A 20 14.68 21.72 13.47
N GLN A 21 14.35 21.32 14.69
CA GLN A 21 14.64 19.97 15.18
C GLN A 21 13.82 18.90 14.45
N ILE A 22 12.56 19.20 14.12
CA ILE A 22 11.74 18.32 13.28
C ILE A 22 12.43 18.08 11.93
N LEU A 23 12.84 19.13 11.24
CA LEU A 23 13.49 19.01 9.93
C LEU A 23 14.85 18.29 10.01
N LYS A 24 15.65 18.55 11.04
CA LYS A 24 16.90 17.80 11.30
C LYS A 24 16.64 16.32 11.53
N TRP A 25 15.58 15.98 12.26
CA TRP A 25 15.20 14.58 12.47
C TRP A 25 14.76 13.92 11.15
N PHE A 26 13.92 14.59 10.35
CA PHE A 26 13.53 14.10 9.01
C PHE A 26 14.74 13.86 8.10
N GLU A 27 15.69 14.80 8.08
CA GLU A 27 16.96 14.66 7.35
C GLU A 27 17.73 13.42 7.79
N GLN A 28 17.91 13.23 9.10
CA GLN A 28 18.61 12.07 9.64
C GLN A 28 17.94 10.76 9.23
N GLN A 29 16.61 10.66 9.34
CA GLN A 29 15.89 9.45 8.96
C GLN A 29 16.04 9.13 7.47
N ILE A 30 15.89 10.13 6.58
CA ILE A 30 16.03 9.95 5.13
C ILE A 30 17.45 9.51 4.75
N ILE A 31 18.48 10.08 5.37
CA ILE A 31 19.87 9.70 5.12
C ILE A 31 20.15 8.28 5.64
N SER A 32 19.72 7.98 6.87
CA SER A 32 19.93 6.67 7.48
C SER A 32 19.19 5.55 6.74
N ALA A 33 18.02 5.82 6.18
CA ALA A 33 17.24 4.85 5.40
C ALA A 33 17.92 4.44 4.08
N ARG A 34 18.87 5.24 3.55
CA ARG A 34 19.67 4.86 2.38
C ARG A 34 20.74 3.81 2.67
N SER A 35 21.03 3.52 3.93
CA SER A 35 21.92 2.41 4.29
C SER A 35 21.15 1.08 4.24
N VAL A 36 21.70 0.10 3.51
CA VAL A 36 21.08 -1.24 3.36
C VAL A 36 20.88 -1.86 4.75
N ARG A 37 19.63 -2.01 5.16
CA ARG A 37 19.30 -2.69 6.42
C ARG A 37 19.39 -4.20 6.23
N ALA A 38 19.98 -4.89 7.21
CA ALA A 38 20.19 -6.35 7.17
C ALA A 38 18.89 -7.18 7.17
N ALA A 39 17.72 -6.58 7.43
CA ALA A 39 16.42 -7.23 7.38
C ALA A 39 15.47 -6.44 6.46
N MET A 40 15.01 -7.08 5.40
CA MET A 40 14.05 -6.51 4.45
C MET A 40 12.63 -6.72 4.99
N THR A 41 12.01 -5.65 5.51
CA THR A 41 10.57 -5.62 5.83
C THR A 41 9.81 -4.90 4.73
N ARG A 42 8.49 -5.05 4.68
CA ARG A 42 7.64 -4.25 3.78
C ARG A 42 7.93 -2.76 3.92
N GLY A 43 7.93 -2.23 5.15
CA GLY A 43 8.20 -0.81 5.37
C GLY A 43 9.58 -0.37 4.88
N VAL A 44 10.61 -1.22 4.98
CA VAL A 44 11.95 -0.93 4.46
C VAL A 44 11.99 -0.99 2.94
N ALA A 45 11.28 -1.93 2.32
CA ALA A 45 11.19 -2.04 0.86
C ALA A 45 10.40 -0.87 0.25
N GLU A 46 9.28 -0.48 0.87
CA GLU A 46 8.51 0.71 0.47
C GLU A 46 9.31 2.00 0.67
N GLU A 47 10.01 2.14 1.80
CA GLU A 47 10.89 3.28 2.04
C GLU A 47 12.02 3.32 1.01
N TYR A 48 12.63 2.19 0.67
CA TYR A 48 13.64 2.11 -0.38
C TYR A 48 13.08 2.50 -1.76
N ASP A 49 11.90 1.99 -2.13
CA ASP A 49 11.21 2.34 -3.38
C ASP A 49 10.95 3.85 -3.48
N GLN A 50 10.46 4.46 -2.39
CA GLN A 50 10.24 5.91 -2.30
C GLN A 50 11.53 6.70 -2.45
N LEU A 51 12.60 6.28 -1.75
CA LEU A 51 13.89 6.98 -1.78
C LEU A 51 14.61 6.82 -3.12
N SER A 52 14.28 5.79 -3.89
CA SER A 52 14.87 5.47 -5.19
C SER A 52 14.13 6.14 -6.35
N ASP A 53 12.93 6.67 -6.13
CA ASP A 53 12.18 7.41 -7.14
C ASP A 53 12.94 8.68 -7.56
N LEU A 54 13.05 8.87 -8.88
CA LEU A 54 13.83 9.96 -9.48
C LEU A 54 13.35 11.36 -9.03
N THR A 55 12.06 11.49 -8.74
CA THR A 55 11.44 12.74 -8.30
C THR A 55 11.70 13.03 -6.83
N PHE A 56 12.15 12.06 -6.03
CA PHE A 56 12.40 12.24 -4.60
C PHE A 56 13.53 13.25 -4.33
N SER A 57 14.44 13.43 -5.27
CA SER A 57 15.45 14.50 -5.24
C SER A 57 14.84 15.88 -4.98
N ARG A 58 13.73 16.20 -5.66
CA ARG A 58 13.01 17.47 -5.49
C ARG A 58 12.36 17.60 -4.11
N VAL A 59 11.83 16.49 -3.58
CA VAL A 59 11.27 16.42 -2.23
C VAL A 59 12.36 16.75 -1.20
N VAL A 60 13.55 16.15 -1.37
CA VAL A 60 14.71 16.35 -0.50
C VAL A 60 15.22 17.79 -0.53
N GLU A 61 15.38 18.38 -1.72
CA GLU A 61 15.80 19.78 -1.89
C GLU A 61 14.81 20.77 -1.26
N TRP A 62 13.52 20.48 -1.37
CA TRP A 62 12.48 21.29 -0.75
C TRP A 62 12.49 21.17 0.78
N LEU A 63 12.61 19.95 1.31
CA LEU A 63 12.46 19.60 2.72
C LEU A 63 13.67 19.97 3.60
N ILE A 64 14.89 19.70 3.13
CA ILE A 64 16.07 19.69 4.02
C ILE A 64 16.78 21.05 4.04
N PRO A 65 16.94 21.70 5.20
CA PRO A 65 17.52 23.04 5.33
C PRO A 65 18.90 23.23 4.68
N ARG A 66 19.75 22.19 4.69
CA ARG A 66 21.09 22.27 4.09
C ARG A 66 21.09 22.51 2.57
N PHE A 67 19.98 22.22 1.89
CA PHE A 67 19.84 22.45 0.45
C PHE A 67 19.15 23.79 0.13
N TRP A 68 18.81 24.57 1.16
CA TRP A 68 18.20 25.88 0.97
C TRP A 68 19.28 26.94 0.75
N ALA A 69 18.94 27.98 -0.02
CA ALA A 69 19.82 29.13 -0.19
C ALA A 69 20.12 29.84 1.15
N ASP A 70 19.13 29.88 2.05
CA ASP A 70 19.30 30.27 3.45
C ASP A 70 18.83 29.12 4.36
N SER A 71 19.79 28.41 4.93
CA SER A 71 19.54 27.28 5.84
C SER A 71 18.95 27.70 7.20
N THR A 72 18.92 29.01 7.49
CA THR A 72 18.39 29.58 8.73
C THR A 72 17.00 30.20 8.56
N ASP A 73 16.38 30.06 7.39
CA ASP A 73 15.05 30.61 7.10
C ASP A 73 13.95 29.94 7.96
N ALA A 74 13.70 30.53 9.12
CA ALA A 74 12.67 30.09 10.06
C ALA A 74 11.24 30.22 9.50
N LYS A 75 11.02 31.07 8.49
CA LYS A 75 9.69 31.20 7.85
C LYS A 75 9.46 30.03 6.90
N ARG A 76 10.48 29.64 6.14
CA ARG A 76 10.43 28.43 5.31
C ARG A 76 10.32 27.17 6.16
N ALA A 77 11.08 27.06 7.25
CA ALA A 77 10.99 25.93 8.17
C ALA A 77 9.57 25.72 8.71
N ARG A 78 8.95 26.80 9.24
CA ARG A 78 7.55 26.79 9.69
C ARG A 78 6.58 26.29 8.62
N ARG A 79 6.75 26.75 7.38
CA ARG A 79 5.87 26.35 6.26
C ARG A 79 6.04 24.87 5.92
N VAL A 80 7.28 24.39 5.81
CA VAL A 80 7.56 22.98 5.50
C VAL A 80 7.00 22.08 6.59
N VAL A 81 7.22 22.42 7.86
CA VAL A 81 6.69 21.62 8.98
C VAL A 81 5.16 21.66 9.04
N ALA A 82 4.53 22.81 8.75
CA ALA A 82 3.07 22.88 8.62
C ALA A 82 2.55 21.90 7.54
N CYS A 83 3.21 21.82 6.38
CA CYS A 83 2.88 20.84 5.35
C CYS A 83 3.10 19.40 5.80
N LEU A 84 4.18 19.10 6.56
CA LEU A 84 4.42 17.76 7.13
C LEU A 84 3.32 17.35 8.12
N ARG A 85 2.91 18.27 9.00
CA ARG A 85 1.80 18.05 9.96
C ARG A 85 0.50 17.76 9.22
N GLN A 86 0.18 18.58 8.20
CA GLN A 86 -1.01 18.37 7.38
C GLN A 86 -0.96 17.04 6.62
N ALA A 87 0.22 16.64 6.13
CA ALA A 87 0.41 15.41 5.36
C ALA A 87 0.11 14.20 6.23
N TYR A 88 0.64 14.23 7.45
CA TYR A 88 0.40 13.22 8.46
C TYR A 88 -1.09 13.07 8.78
N ILE A 89 -1.80 14.18 8.97
CA ILE A 89 -3.24 14.16 9.27
C ILE A 89 -4.05 13.60 8.09
N LEU A 90 -3.82 14.09 6.86
CA LEU A 90 -4.61 13.70 5.68
C LEU A 90 -4.39 12.24 5.27
N SER A 91 -3.26 11.67 5.64
CA SER A 91 -2.93 10.29 5.30
C SER A 91 -3.61 9.24 6.17
N VAL A 92 -4.19 9.66 7.30
CA VAL A 92 -5.00 8.78 8.14
C VAL A 92 -6.38 8.68 7.48
N LEU A 93 -6.78 7.49 7.07
CA LEU A 93 -8.06 7.34 6.39
C LEU A 93 -9.24 7.78 7.26
N PRO A 94 -10.23 8.49 6.70
CA PRO A 94 -11.46 8.80 7.43
C PRO A 94 -12.22 7.53 7.82
N GLU A 95 -12.64 7.45 9.09
CA GLU A 95 -13.48 6.36 9.63
C GLU A 95 -14.72 6.01 8.78
N PRO A 96 -15.47 6.94 8.13
CA PRO A 96 -16.71 6.61 7.42
C PRO A 96 -16.55 5.65 6.23
N TRP A 97 -15.34 5.56 5.65
CA TRP A 97 -15.05 4.62 4.57
C TRP A 97 -14.66 3.24 5.11
N LEU A 98 -14.24 3.20 6.38
CA LEU A 98 -13.93 2.01 7.17
C LEU A 98 -15.12 1.52 8.00
N ASP A 99 -16.17 2.34 8.17
CA ASP A 99 -17.44 1.94 8.79
C ASP A 99 -18.03 0.77 7.98
N GLU A 100 -17.76 -0.41 8.50
CA GLU A 100 -18.18 -1.68 7.92
C GLU A 100 -19.69 -1.89 8.17
N PRO A 101 -20.47 -2.25 7.13
CA PRO A 101 -21.27 -3.44 7.28
C PRO A 101 -20.29 -4.61 7.38
N ARG A 102 -20.23 -5.27 8.56
CA ARG A 102 -19.37 -6.42 8.86
C ARG A 102 -19.08 -7.21 7.60
N CYS A 103 -17.81 -7.34 7.19
CA CYS A 103 -17.48 -8.24 6.09
C CYS A 103 -18.05 -9.62 6.45
N SER A 104 -19.13 -10.05 5.78
CA SER A 104 -19.92 -11.22 6.19
C SER A 104 -19.18 -12.54 5.99
N SER A 105 -17.99 -12.48 5.41
CA SER A 105 -17.09 -13.60 5.28
C SER A 105 -16.48 -13.98 6.62
N SER A 106 -16.70 -15.23 7.03
CA SER A 106 -16.19 -15.82 8.27
C SER A 106 -14.67 -15.77 8.44
N TYR A 107 -13.92 -15.52 7.36
CA TYR A 107 -12.47 -15.45 7.39
C TYR A 107 -11.92 -14.03 7.63
N ALA A 108 -12.72 -12.96 7.45
CA ALA A 108 -12.21 -11.59 7.58
C ALA A 108 -12.03 -11.21 9.07
N PRO A 109 -10.91 -10.56 9.44
CA PRO A 109 -10.72 -10.11 10.81
C PRO A 109 -11.75 -9.05 11.20
N SER A 110 -12.09 -8.97 12.49
CA SER A 110 -13.06 -7.99 13.05
C SER A 110 -12.61 -6.53 12.92
N GLY A 111 -11.36 -6.27 12.50
CA GLY A 111 -10.87 -4.97 12.08
C GLY A 111 -9.89 -5.14 10.93
N VAL A 112 -10.14 -4.43 9.82
CA VAL A 112 -9.35 -4.55 8.58
C VAL A 112 -7.91 -4.03 8.76
N PHE A 113 -7.73 -2.99 9.57
CA PHE A 113 -6.44 -2.32 9.79
C PHE A 113 -6.15 -2.15 11.29
N PRO A 114 -5.79 -3.23 12.02
CA PRO A 114 -5.55 -3.17 13.46
C PRO A 114 -4.35 -2.27 13.84
N ASP A 115 -3.50 -1.96 12.87
CA ASP A 115 -2.31 -1.13 13.03
C ASP A 115 -2.51 0.29 12.45
N GLY A 116 -3.70 0.60 11.96
CA GLY A 116 -4.04 1.84 11.26
C GLY A 116 -3.60 1.86 9.79
N THR A 117 -4.11 2.86 9.07
CA THR A 117 -3.85 3.13 7.64
C THR A 117 -2.84 4.26 7.42
N GLY A 118 -2.25 4.77 8.50
CA GLY A 118 -1.37 5.94 8.47
C GLY A 118 -0.04 5.70 7.76
N LEU A 119 0.65 6.81 7.44
CA LEU A 119 1.96 6.82 6.79
C LEU A 119 2.97 5.99 7.59
N ARG A 120 3.57 5.01 6.91
CA ARG A 120 4.48 4.04 7.52
C ARG A 120 5.96 4.46 7.46
N SER A 121 6.30 5.51 6.70
CA SER A 121 7.67 5.99 6.55
C SER A 121 7.76 7.52 6.54
N VAL A 122 8.95 8.03 6.88
CA VAL A 122 9.29 9.45 6.81
C VAL A 122 9.28 9.95 5.36
N ALA A 123 9.73 9.11 4.43
CA ALA A 123 9.75 9.43 3.00
C ALA A 123 8.33 9.63 2.45
N THR A 124 7.34 8.79 2.84
CA THR A 124 5.96 8.98 2.41
C THR A 124 5.37 10.29 2.93
N VAL A 125 5.64 10.66 4.20
CA VAL A 125 5.19 11.94 4.77
C VAL A 125 5.79 13.12 4.00
N ALA A 126 7.08 13.05 3.70
CA ALA A 126 7.77 14.09 2.93
C ALA A 126 7.19 14.24 1.52
N TYR A 127 6.91 13.13 0.84
CA TYR A 127 6.28 13.11 -0.48
C TYR A 127 4.90 13.79 -0.48
N TRP A 128 4.03 13.43 0.48
CA TRP A 128 2.72 14.05 0.63
C TRP A 128 2.80 15.54 0.94
N ALA A 129 3.71 15.93 1.83
CA ALA A 129 3.91 17.33 2.20
C ALA A 129 4.37 18.16 1.01
N TYR A 130 5.30 17.61 0.20
CA TYR A 130 5.75 18.25 -1.04
C TYR A 130 4.61 18.36 -2.06
N PHE A 131 3.84 17.29 -2.26
CA PHE A 131 2.67 17.28 -3.14
C PHE A 131 1.68 18.39 -2.76
N MET A 132 1.30 18.48 -1.49
CA MET A 132 0.35 19.51 -1.05
C MET A 132 0.89 20.93 -1.18
N ASN A 133 2.18 21.15 -0.89
CA ASN A 133 2.79 22.46 -1.07
C ASN A 133 2.75 22.90 -2.54
N ALA A 134 2.95 21.97 -3.47
CA ALA A 134 2.93 22.25 -4.90
C ALA A 134 1.53 22.21 -5.52
N LYS A 135 0.54 21.57 -4.87
CA LYS A 135 -0.81 21.31 -5.41
C LYS A 135 -1.48 22.54 -6.00
N GLY A 136 -1.40 23.69 -5.32
CA GLY A 136 -2.03 24.94 -5.79
C GLY A 136 -1.47 25.49 -7.11
N GLY A 137 -0.32 25.00 -7.57
CA GLY A 137 0.28 25.37 -8.86
C GLY A 137 0.32 24.23 -9.88
N MET A 138 -0.25 23.06 -9.58
CA MET A 138 -0.27 21.94 -10.53
C MET A 138 -1.43 22.07 -11.52
N SER A 139 -1.23 21.60 -12.75
CA SER A 139 -2.37 21.26 -13.61
C SER A 139 -3.09 20.03 -13.04
N ALA A 140 -4.35 19.83 -13.38
CA ALA A 140 -5.11 18.67 -12.94
C ALA A 140 -4.49 17.33 -13.40
N GLU A 141 -3.91 17.31 -14.60
CA GLU A 141 -3.12 16.16 -15.11
C GLU A 141 -1.90 15.90 -14.23
N GLN A 142 -1.14 16.94 -13.87
CA GLN A 142 0.04 16.80 -13.02
C GLN A 142 -0.33 16.38 -11.59
N GLU A 143 -1.45 16.88 -11.05
CA GLU A 143 -1.99 16.44 -9.76
C GLU A 143 -2.31 14.94 -9.79
N LEU A 144 -3.04 14.48 -10.81
CA LEU A 144 -3.42 13.07 -10.97
C LEU A 144 -2.22 12.15 -11.18
N LYS A 145 -1.21 12.59 -11.94
CA LYS A 145 0.04 11.84 -12.10
C LYS A 145 0.77 11.66 -10.77
N ASN A 146 0.85 12.72 -9.96
CA ASN A 146 1.46 12.63 -8.63
C ASN A 146 0.64 11.76 -7.68
N LEU A 147 -0.70 11.83 -7.72
CA LEU A 147 -1.57 10.97 -6.93
C LEU A 147 -1.48 9.50 -7.35
N SER A 148 -1.33 9.22 -8.64
CA SER A 148 -1.07 7.86 -9.15
C SER A 148 0.22 7.29 -8.57
N MET A 149 1.30 8.08 -8.53
CA MET A 149 2.56 7.69 -7.90
C MET A 149 2.39 7.49 -6.38
N LEU A 150 1.76 8.42 -5.66
CA LEU A 150 1.48 8.30 -4.22
C LEU A 150 0.58 7.10 -3.89
N SER A 151 -0.25 6.67 -4.84
CA SER A 151 -1.13 5.51 -4.66
C SER A 151 -0.35 4.20 -4.54
N ARG A 152 0.92 4.17 -4.95
CA ARG A 152 1.83 3.03 -4.77
C ARG A 152 2.12 2.73 -3.30
N TRP A 153 2.02 3.72 -2.42
CA TRP A 153 2.36 3.59 -1.00
C TRP A 153 1.17 3.94 -0.09
N THR A 154 0.26 4.79 -0.58
CA THR A 154 -0.89 5.32 0.15
C THR A 154 -2.11 5.40 -0.76
N SER A 155 -2.50 4.25 -1.31
CA SER A 155 -3.59 4.11 -2.27
C SER A 155 -4.88 4.79 -1.81
N ALA A 156 -5.25 4.60 -0.55
CA ALA A 156 -6.49 5.12 -0.02
C ALA A 156 -6.51 6.65 0.10
N ALA A 157 -5.46 7.26 0.66
CA ALA A 157 -5.34 8.72 0.74
C ALA A 157 -5.27 9.34 -0.66
N SER A 158 -4.56 8.69 -1.58
CA SER A 158 -4.46 9.12 -2.98
C SER A 158 -5.82 9.06 -3.68
N PHE A 159 -6.59 8.00 -3.45
CA PHE A 159 -7.95 7.85 -3.95
C PHE A 159 -8.85 8.98 -3.44
N MET A 160 -8.82 9.26 -2.14
CA MET A 160 -9.63 10.33 -1.55
C MET A 160 -9.31 11.70 -2.14
N GLN A 161 -8.03 11.99 -2.38
CA GLN A 161 -7.62 13.26 -3.00
C GLN A 161 -8.00 13.31 -4.48
N ALA A 162 -7.84 12.21 -5.22
CA ALA A 162 -8.26 12.11 -6.61
C ALA A 162 -9.78 12.30 -6.74
N PHE A 163 -10.55 11.73 -5.82
CA PHE A 163 -12.00 11.88 -5.77
C PHE A 163 -12.41 13.32 -5.48
N ALA A 164 -11.81 13.95 -4.46
CA ALA A 164 -12.08 15.36 -4.16
C ALA A 164 -11.74 16.30 -5.34
N GLY A 165 -10.64 16.00 -6.06
CA GLY A 165 -10.28 16.71 -7.29
C GLY A 165 -11.33 16.53 -8.39
N LEU A 166 -11.80 15.30 -8.58
CA LEU A 166 -12.86 14.96 -9.54
C LEU A 166 -14.16 15.72 -9.22
N GLU A 167 -14.58 15.77 -7.96
CA GLU A 167 -15.79 16.50 -7.51
C GLU A 167 -15.72 18.01 -7.73
N THR A 168 -14.50 18.55 -7.74
CA THR A 168 -14.24 19.99 -7.87
C THR A 168 -14.10 20.42 -9.33
N HIS A 169 -13.44 19.60 -10.16
CA HIS A 169 -12.98 20.02 -11.48
C HIS A 169 -13.64 19.30 -12.66
N SER A 170 -14.21 18.10 -12.46
CA SER A 170 -14.70 17.32 -13.60
C SER A 170 -16.03 17.86 -14.14
N LEU A 171 -16.15 17.86 -15.48
CA LEU A 171 -17.39 18.17 -16.20
C LEU A 171 -18.55 17.24 -15.79
N LEU A 172 -18.23 16.04 -15.31
CA LEU A 172 -19.22 15.08 -14.77
C LEU A 172 -20.01 15.66 -13.59
N PHE A 173 -19.35 16.47 -12.75
CA PHE A 173 -19.94 17.06 -11.54
C PHE A 173 -20.36 18.51 -11.75
N THR A 174 -19.99 19.13 -12.88
CA THR A 174 -20.19 20.58 -13.11
C THR A 174 -21.13 20.91 -14.27
N LYS A 175 -21.44 19.99 -15.20
CA LYS A 175 -22.42 20.20 -16.29
C LYS A 175 -23.51 19.13 -16.32
N GLU A 176 -24.78 19.55 -16.37
CA GLU A 176 -25.95 18.65 -16.28
C GLU A 176 -26.29 17.90 -17.59
N GLY A 177 -25.75 18.31 -18.75
CA GLY A 177 -26.14 17.77 -20.06
C GLY A 177 -25.15 16.85 -20.78
N THR A 178 -23.87 16.81 -20.38
CA THR A 178 -22.81 16.10 -21.13
C THR A 178 -22.38 14.77 -20.50
N ARG A 179 -23.03 14.35 -19.40
CA ARG A 179 -22.57 13.21 -18.57
C ARG A 179 -22.62 11.86 -19.29
N PHE A 180 -23.61 11.63 -20.15
CA PHE A 180 -23.78 10.33 -20.81
C PHE A 180 -22.79 10.13 -21.98
N ASP A 181 -22.56 11.17 -22.78
CA ASP A 181 -21.64 11.12 -23.93
C ASP A 181 -20.18 10.94 -23.46
N LEU A 182 -19.77 11.71 -22.44
CA LEU A 182 -18.44 11.64 -21.82
C LEU A 182 -18.07 10.24 -21.30
N LEU A 183 -19.04 9.52 -20.74
CA LEU A 183 -18.79 8.20 -20.17
C LEU A 183 -18.88 7.06 -21.20
N ALA A 184 -19.62 7.25 -22.30
CA ALA A 184 -19.59 6.36 -23.45
C ALA A 184 -18.21 6.42 -24.16
N ASP A 185 -17.71 7.64 -24.37
CA ASP A 185 -16.38 7.88 -24.93
C ASP A 185 -15.27 7.35 -24.01
N LEU A 186 -15.46 7.42 -22.69
CA LEU A 186 -14.54 6.85 -21.71
C LEU A 186 -14.43 5.33 -21.81
N THR A 187 -15.57 4.64 -21.98
CA THR A 187 -15.59 3.19 -22.15
C THR A 187 -14.87 2.79 -23.44
N GLN A 188 -15.01 3.58 -24.51
CA GLN A 188 -14.34 3.37 -25.79
C GLN A 188 -12.84 3.70 -25.72
N ALA A 189 -12.45 4.81 -25.09
CA ALA A 189 -11.05 5.21 -24.88
C ALA A 189 -10.30 4.16 -24.06
N MET A 190 -10.89 3.67 -22.97
CA MET A 190 -10.34 2.56 -22.19
C MET A 190 -10.14 1.30 -23.04
N ALA A 191 -11.14 0.91 -23.82
CA ALA A 191 -11.03 -0.25 -24.72
C ALA A 191 -9.89 -0.10 -25.73
N LEU A 192 -9.62 1.12 -26.22
CA LEU A 192 -8.51 1.41 -27.14
C LEU A 192 -7.15 1.41 -26.43
N THR A 193 -7.06 1.92 -25.20
CA THR A 193 -5.83 1.86 -24.40
C THR A 193 -5.40 0.41 -24.12
N HIS A 194 -6.35 -0.52 -23.92
CA HIS A 194 -6.05 -1.96 -23.78
C HIS A 194 -5.51 -2.62 -25.05
N ILE A 195 -5.94 -2.15 -26.23
CA ILE A 195 -5.47 -2.68 -27.51
C ILE A 195 -4.05 -2.18 -27.81
N TYR A 196 -3.73 -0.94 -27.41
CA TYR A 196 -2.41 -0.33 -27.66
C TYR A 196 -1.31 -0.80 -26.69
N ASP A 197 -1.59 -0.92 -25.38
CA ASP A 197 -0.62 -1.42 -24.39
C ASP A 197 -0.22 -2.89 -24.63
N GLY A 198 -1.07 -3.67 -25.31
CA GLY A 198 -0.75 -5.05 -25.70
C GLY A 198 0.26 -5.18 -26.83
N TYR A 199 0.47 -4.13 -27.64
CA TYR A 199 1.34 -4.15 -28.83
C TYR A 199 2.66 -3.41 -28.64
N GLU A 200 2.73 -2.39 -27.77
CA GLU A 200 3.95 -1.61 -27.49
C GLU A 200 4.45 -1.77 -26.04
N ARG A 201 4.66 -3.01 -25.57
CA ARG A 201 5.46 -3.21 -24.35
C ARG A 201 6.89 -2.74 -24.59
N ARG A 202 7.13 -1.43 -24.41
CA ARG A 202 8.47 -0.90 -24.21
C ARG A 202 8.95 -1.40 -22.85
N PRO A 203 10.15 -1.98 -22.74
CA PRO A 203 10.65 -2.58 -21.50
C PRO A 203 10.95 -1.57 -20.36
N TYR A 204 10.55 -0.30 -20.48
CA TYR A 204 10.97 0.78 -19.58
C TYR A 204 9.89 1.82 -19.26
N ASP A 205 8.63 1.66 -19.71
CA ASP A 205 7.61 2.66 -19.35
C ASP A 205 7.09 2.37 -17.93
N GLU A 206 7.44 3.23 -16.97
CA GLU A 206 7.12 3.18 -15.53
C GLU A 206 5.63 3.45 -15.25
N ARG A 207 4.73 3.03 -16.15
CA ARG A 207 3.30 3.12 -15.89
C ARG A 207 2.94 2.12 -14.79
N PRO A 208 2.03 2.48 -13.87
CA PRO A 208 1.52 1.51 -12.92
C PRO A 208 0.85 0.38 -13.71
N ASP A 209 1.46 -0.80 -13.70
CA ASP A 209 1.00 -2.00 -14.40
C ASP A 209 -0.46 -2.30 -14.03
N MET A 210 -1.41 -1.85 -14.85
CA MET A 210 -2.80 -2.24 -14.72
C MET A 210 -2.94 -3.68 -15.21
N THR A 211 -3.29 -4.59 -14.31
CA THR A 211 -3.56 -5.98 -14.71
C THR A 211 -4.85 -6.04 -15.54
N PRO A 212 -5.04 -7.05 -16.41
CA PRO A 212 -6.30 -7.24 -17.14
C PRO A 212 -7.55 -7.28 -16.25
N GLU A 213 -7.40 -7.73 -15.00
CA GLU A 213 -8.46 -7.71 -13.99
C GLU A 213 -8.77 -6.27 -13.52
N MET A 214 -7.73 -5.47 -13.24
CA MET A 214 -7.90 -4.06 -12.84
C MET A 214 -8.64 -3.30 -13.90
N VAL A 215 -8.29 -3.54 -15.16
CA VAL A 215 -8.97 -3.02 -16.35
C VAL A 215 -10.47 -3.33 -16.34
N GLY A 216 -10.83 -4.61 -16.18
CA GLY A 216 -12.22 -5.04 -16.12
C GLY A 216 -12.99 -4.39 -14.97
N ASP A 217 -12.32 -4.24 -13.82
CA ASP A 217 -12.87 -3.59 -12.64
C ASP A 217 -13.05 -2.07 -12.84
N VAL A 218 -12.11 -1.40 -13.53
CA VAL A 218 -12.21 0.02 -13.93
C VAL A 218 -13.37 0.22 -14.92
N GLN A 219 -13.55 -0.67 -15.90
CA GLN A 219 -14.71 -0.56 -16.79
C GLN A 219 -16.03 -0.78 -16.05
N ASN A 220 -16.03 -1.68 -15.05
CA ASN A 220 -17.21 -1.93 -14.22
C ASN A 220 -17.57 -0.69 -13.39
N ILE A 221 -16.61 -0.04 -12.73
CA ILE A 221 -16.89 1.17 -11.96
C ILE A 221 -17.42 2.28 -12.87
N VAL A 222 -16.80 2.52 -14.03
CA VAL A 222 -17.28 3.50 -15.01
C VAL A 222 -18.73 3.21 -15.41
N ARG A 223 -19.07 1.94 -15.73
CA ARG A 223 -20.44 1.53 -16.04
C ARG A 223 -21.44 1.77 -14.90
N GLN A 224 -21.02 1.63 -13.64
CA GLN A 224 -21.87 1.94 -12.50
C GLN A 224 -22.09 3.46 -12.37
N LEU A 225 -21.04 4.26 -12.55
CA LEU A 225 -21.12 5.72 -12.50
C LEU A 225 -22.00 6.29 -13.63
N ILE A 226 -22.04 5.65 -14.81
CA ILE A 226 -22.97 6.00 -15.92
C ILE A 226 -24.44 5.93 -15.50
N ARG A 227 -24.79 5.01 -14.60
CA ARG A 227 -26.18 4.78 -14.21
C ARG A 227 -26.71 5.78 -13.20
N VAL A 228 -25.84 6.63 -12.64
CA VAL A 228 -26.23 7.65 -11.67
C VAL A 228 -27.12 8.69 -12.35
N ARG A 229 -28.38 8.75 -11.92
CA ARG A 229 -29.34 9.78 -12.31
C ARG A 229 -29.57 10.69 -11.12
N ALA A 230 -29.11 11.92 -11.22
CA ALA A 230 -29.26 12.93 -10.17
C ALA A 230 -29.94 14.18 -10.72
N THR A 231 -30.85 14.76 -9.93
CA THR A 231 -31.59 15.98 -10.28
C THR A 231 -30.87 17.26 -9.81
N SER A 232 -29.75 17.12 -9.10
CA SER A 232 -28.89 18.22 -8.68
C SER A 232 -27.43 17.76 -8.53
N VAL A 233 -26.51 18.73 -8.50
CA VAL A 233 -25.07 18.46 -8.25
C VAL A 233 -24.82 17.83 -6.87
N SER A 234 -25.51 18.30 -5.83
CA SER A 234 -25.35 17.76 -4.46
C SER A 234 -25.76 16.30 -4.40
N GLN A 235 -26.93 15.97 -4.96
CA GLN A 235 -27.41 14.58 -5.03
C GLN A 235 -26.48 13.71 -5.89
N ALA A 236 -25.91 14.25 -6.97
CA ALA A 236 -24.95 13.53 -7.80
C ALA A 236 -23.72 13.13 -6.97
N ARG A 237 -23.14 14.07 -6.22
CA ARG A 237 -21.96 13.81 -5.36
C ARG A 237 -22.23 12.69 -4.35
N GLU A 238 -23.36 12.75 -3.65
CA GLU A 238 -23.73 11.72 -2.67
C GLU A 238 -23.89 10.33 -3.33
N LEU A 239 -24.58 10.25 -4.46
CA LEU A 239 -24.77 9.00 -5.19
C LEU A 239 -23.45 8.45 -5.73
N TYR A 240 -22.59 9.30 -6.27
CA TYR A 240 -21.26 8.89 -6.74
C TYR A 240 -20.40 8.37 -5.60
N ALA A 241 -20.32 9.07 -4.47
CA ALA A 241 -19.59 8.62 -3.29
C ALA A 241 -20.13 7.27 -2.78
N PHE A 242 -21.46 7.10 -2.74
CA PHE A 242 -22.11 5.84 -2.36
C PHE A 242 -21.75 4.69 -3.31
N HIS A 243 -21.88 4.89 -4.62
CA HIS A 243 -21.56 3.85 -5.62
C HIS A 243 -20.07 3.49 -5.63
N LEU A 244 -19.18 4.48 -5.55
CA LEU A 244 -17.74 4.25 -5.44
C LEU A 244 -17.38 3.48 -4.17
N GLY A 245 -17.92 3.88 -3.02
CA GLY A 245 -17.72 3.18 -1.76
C GLY A 245 -18.21 1.73 -1.82
N SER A 246 -19.40 1.50 -2.38
CA SER A 246 -19.94 0.15 -2.59
C SER A 246 -19.07 -0.69 -3.52
N TRP A 247 -18.57 -0.10 -4.61
CA TRP A 247 -17.70 -0.78 -5.55
C TRP A 247 -16.36 -1.13 -4.90
N ILE A 248 -15.73 -0.21 -4.16
CA ILE A 248 -14.47 -0.47 -3.44
C ILE A 248 -14.65 -1.68 -2.51
N LYS A 249 -15.71 -1.68 -1.70
CA LYS A 249 -15.99 -2.78 -0.75
C LYS A 249 -16.19 -4.11 -1.48
N SER A 250 -16.95 -4.12 -2.59
CA SER A 250 -17.21 -5.33 -3.38
C SER A 250 -15.94 -5.87 -4.04
N THR A 251 -15.17 -5.01 -4.71
CA THR A 251 -13.91 -5.36 -5.37
C THR A 251 -12.87 -5.83 -4.36
N ALA A 252 -12.71 -5.10 -3.25
CA ALA A 252 -11.81 -5.48 -2.16
C ALA A 252 -12.16 -6.87 -1.62
N SER A 253 -13.44 -7.14 -1.32
CA SER A 253 -13.87 -8.45 -0.83
C SER A 253 -13.57 -9.58 -1.81
N LYS A 254 -13.87 -9.38 -3.10
CA LYS A 254 -13.59 -10.36 -4.17
C LYS A 254 -12.09 -10.68 -4.26
N VAL A 255 -11.25 -9.66 -4.31
CA VAL A 255 -9.78 -9.80 -4.41
C VAL A 255 -9.21 -10.43 -3.15
N SER A 256 -9.66 -9.98 -1.98
CA SER A 256 -9.26 -10.55 -0.68
C SER A 256 -9.53 -12.04 -0.61
N LYS A 257 -10.72 -12.49 -1.06
CA LYS A 257 -11.04 -13.92 -1.09
C LYS A 257 -10.09 -14.72 -1.98
N SER A 258 -9.75 -14.15 -3.14
CA SER A 258 -8.80 -14.77 -4.07
C SER A 258 -7.41 -14.89 -3.45
N HIS A 259 -6.91 -13.80 -2.86
CA HIS A 259 -5.59 -13.75 -2.21
C HIS A 259 -5.54 -14.67 -0.99
N TYR A 260 -6.58 -14.71 -0.16
CA TYR A 260 -6.67 -15.59 0.99
C TYR A 260 -6.48 -17.06 0.60
N ASN A 261 -7.28 -17.53 -0.36
CA ASN A 261 -7.18 -18.91 -0.85
C ASN A 261 -5.80 -19.18 -1.46
N HIS A 262 -5.29 -18.22 -2.25
CA HIS A 262 -3.97 -18.34 -2.86
C HIS A 262 -2.86 -18.48 -1.81
N PHE A 263 -2.84 -17.65 -0.77
CA PHE A 263 -1.86 -17.71 0.30
C PHE A 263 -1.95 -19.01 1.09
N LEU A 264 -3.15 -19.48 1.44
CA LEU A 264 -3.31 -20.75 2.13
C LEU A 264 -2.70 -21.91 1.34
N THR A 265 -3.04 -22.02 0.06
CA THR A 265 -2.47 -23.06 -0.81
C THR A 265 -0.96 -22.92 -0.90
N LEU A 266 -0.47 -21.73 -1.21
CA LEU A 266 0.94 -21.47 -1.47
C LEU A 266 1.83 -21.78 -0.25
N TYR A 267 1.45 -21.33 0.95
CA TYR A 267 2.26 -21.55 2.15
C TYR A 267 2.07 -22.94 2.77
N ARG A 268 0.98 -23.67 2.47
CA ARG A 268 0.88 -25.09 2.81
C ARG A 268 1.80 -25.94 1.93
N GLU A 269 1.84 -25.66 0.63
CA GLU A 269 2.74 -26.34 -0.31
C GLU A 269 4.23 -26.09 -0.01
N HIS A 270 4.56 -24.91 0.52
CA HIS A 270 5.95 -24.52 0.81
C HIS A 270 6.30 -24.57 2.30
N GLN A 271 5.52 -25.29 3.11
CA GLN A 271 5.69 -25.34 4.56
C GLN A 271 7.10 -25.77 4.96
N THR A 272 7.59 -26.90 4.44
CA THR A 272 8.92 -27.43 4.79
C THR A 272 10.03 -26.41 4.51
N ARG A 273 9.96 -25.69 3.39
CA ARG A 273 10.94 -24.68 2.99
C ARG A 273 10.90 -23.47 3.94
N LEU A 274 9.71 -23.03 4.32
CA LEU A 274 9.53 -21.95 5.28
C LEU A 274 10.09 -22.33 6.66
N VAL A 275 9.70 -23.51 7.17
CA VAL A 275 10.15 -24.00 8.47
C VAL A 275 11.68 -24.10 8.51
N TYR A 276 12.27 -24.65 7.45
CA TYR A 276 13.73 -24.75 7.32
C TYR A 276 14.40 -23.37 7.31
N ASN A 277 13.91 -22.43 6.51
CA ASN A 277 14.54 -21.11 6.36
C ASN A 277 14.51 -20.26 7.64
N TYR A 278 13.46 -20.36 8.45
CA TYR A 278 13.25 -19.45 9.59
C TYR A 278 13.41 -20.10 10.96
N PHE A 279 13.23 -21.40 11.06
CA PHE A 279 13.13 -22.09 12.34
C PHE A 279 14.14 -23.25 12.48
N SER A 280 15.01 -23.45 11.48
CA SER A 280 16.11 -24.41 11.61
C SER A 280 17.00 -24.04 12.81
N GLY A 281 17.22 -25.03 13.69
CA GLY A 281 17.98 -24.85 14.93
C GLY A 281 17.21 -24.21 16.10
N LEU A 282 15.99 -23.70 15.88
CA LEU A 282 15.14 -23.17 16.96
C LEU A 282 14.19 -24.22 17.53
N LEU A 283 14.05 -25.38 16.89
CA LEU A 283 13.08 -26.42 17.24
C LEU A 283 13.81 -27.68 17.73
N SER A 284 13.24 -28.34 18.74
CA SER A 284 13.89 -29.48 19.43
C SER A 284 13.76 -30.82 18.69
N TRP A 285 12.95 -30.88 17.64
CA TRP A 285 12.64 -32.08 16.88
C TRP A 285 13.37 -32.07 15.52
N THR A 286 13.59 -33.27 14.97
CA THR A 286 14.39 -33.45 13.76
C THR A 286 13.63 -32.92 12.54
N MET A 287 14.20 -31.91 11.90
CA MET A 287 13.71 -31.42 10.61
C MET A 287 14.11 -32.36 9.47
N PRO A 288 13.32 -32.44 8.38
CA PRO A 288 13.78 -33.03 7.14
C PRO A 288 15.15 -32.49 6.77
N SER A 289 16.03 -33.36 6.27
CA SER A 289 17.41 -32.96 5.96
C SER A 289 17.43 -31.86 4.90
N ARG A 290 18.50 -31.05 4.87
CA ARG A 290 18.66 -29.96 3.88
C ARG A 290 18.50 -30.47 2.44
N GLU A 291 18.96 -31.69 2.18
CA GLU A 291 18.89 -32.35 0.86
C GLU A 291 17.46 -32.74 0.49
N GLU A 292 16.62 -33.10 1.48
CA GLU A 292 15.19 -33.38 1.27
C GLU A 292 14.36 -32.09 1.15
N ALA A 293 14.76 -31.02 1.84
CA ALA A 293 14.05 -29.74 1.85
C ALA A 293 14.39 -28.82 0.67
N LEU A 294 15.60 -28.94 0.09
CA LEU A 294 16.11 -28.06 -0.96
C LEU A 294 16.61 -28.90 -2.14
N SER A 295 15.68 -29.39 -2.97
CA SER A 295 16.02 -30.23 -4.12
C SER A 295 16.78 -29.51 -5.25
N SER A 296 16.98 -28.17 -5.22
CA SER A 296 17.99 -27.50 -6.09
C SER A 296 18.28 -26.00 -5.83
N GLU A 297 17.66 -25.32 -4.86
CA GLU A 297 17.75 -23.86 -4.77
C GLU A 297 18.16 -23.36 -3.37
N GLU A 298 18.95 -22.29 -3.34
CA GLU A 298 19.36 -21.61 -2.12
C GLU A 298 18.15 -21.13 -1.29
N ALA A 299 18.39 -20.85 0.00
CA ALA A 299 17.38 -20.22 0.85
C ALA A 299 17.12 -18.80 0.33
N HIS A 300 15.90 -18.55 -0.18
CA HIS A 300 15.48 -17.26 -0.70
C HIS A 300 14.30 -16.70 0.08
N PHE A 301 14.17 -15.36 0.05
CA PHE A 301 13.06 -14.62 0.60
C PHE A 301 12.37 -13.82 -0.51
N PRO A 302 11.04 -13.97 -0.71
CA PRO A 302 10.14 -14.92 -0.05
C PRO A 302 10.39 -16.38 -0.50
N VAL A 303 10.07 -17.36 0.35
CA VAL A 303 10.20 -18.81 0.02
C VAL A 303 9.34 -19.24 -1.19
N THR A 304 8.41 -18.39 -1.59
CA THR A 304 7.43 -18.63 -2.65
C THR A 304 7.85 -18.08 -4.03
N GLU A 305 8.98 -17.35 -4.13
CA GLU A 305 9.42 -16.62 -5.33
C GLU A 305 9.80 -17.54 -6.52
N ASN A 306 10.09 -18.82 -6.28
CA ASN A 306 10.57 -19.73 -7.32
C ASN A 306 9.50 -20.60 -7.97
N THR A 307 8.22 -20.23 -7.84
CA THR A 307 7.16 -20.90 -8.61
C THR A 307 7.16 -20.39 -10.05
N PRO A 308 7.00 -21.24 -11.08
CA PRO A 308 6.96 -20.80 -12.49
C PRO A 308 5.95 -19.68 -12.75
N ARG A 309 4.88 -19.65 -11.95
CA ARG A 309 3.82 -18.64 -12.00
C ARG A 309 4.25 -17.27 -11.46
N THR A 310 5.02 -17.22 -10.37
CA THR A 310 5.54 -15.95 -9.83
C THR A 310 6.61 -15.32 -10.71
N ARG A 311 7.40 -16.13 -11.44
CA ARG A 311 8.36 -15.64 -12.44
C ARG A 311 7.71 -15.08 -13.70
N ALA A 312 6.56 -15.63 -14.13
CA ALA A 312 5.86 -15.20 -15.33
C ALA A 312 5.07 -13.89 -15.15
N ASP A 313 4.54 -13.67 -13.95
CA ASP A 313 3.67 -12.53 -13.61
C ASP A 313 4.39 -11.40 -12.83
N GLY A 314 5.71 -11.54 -12.62
CA GLY A 314 6.49 -10.88 -11.56
C GLY A 314 6.70 -9.37 -11.69
N THR A 315 5.62 -8.59 -11.61
CA THR A 315 5.73 -7.15 -11.33
C THR A 315 6.41 -6.96 -9.97
N PRO A 316 7.23 -5.90 -9.78
CA PRO A 316 7.81 -5.57 -8.48
C PRO A 316 6.78 -5.51 -7.35
N TYR A 317 5.55 -5.11 -7.68
CA TYR A 317 4.43 -5.02 -6.74
C TYR A 317 3.95 -6.39 -6.25
N ALA A 318 3.74 -7.37 -7.13
CA ALA A 318 3.35 -8.73 -6.73
C ALA A 318 4.39 -9.37 -5.81
N ARG A 319 5.67 -9.11 -6.06
CA ARG A 319 6.76 -9.57 -5.18
C ARG A 319 6.69 -8.93 -3.79
N LEU A 320 6.45 -7.62 -3.70
CA LEU A 320 6.28 -6.91 -2.42
C LEU A 320 5.08 -7.45 -1.61
N GLN A 321 4.00 -7.83 -2.28
CA GLN A 321 2.84 -8.46 -1.64
C GLN A 321 3.19 -9.81 -0.99
N LEU A 322 4.00 -10.64 -1.66
CA LEU A 322 4.47 -11.92 -1.12
C LEU A 322 5.45 -11.74 0.04
N ILE A 323 6.43 -10.83 -0.11
CA ILE A 323 7.36 -10.43 0.95
C ILE A 323 6.60 -10.04 2.22
N TRP A 324 5.54 -9.24 2.04
CA TRP A 324 4.74 -8.76 3.14
C TRP A 324 3.95 -9.88 3.83
N MET A 325 3.29 -10.75 3.06
CA MET A 325 2.58 -11.89 3.61
C MET A 325 3.53 -12.79 4.43
N GLU A 326 4.71 -13.10 3.88
CA GLU A 326 5.69 -13.94 4.56
C GLU A 326 6.21 -13.31 5.85
N GLU A 327 6.59 -12.03 5.80
CA GLU A 327 7.07 -11.30 6.98
C GLU A 327 6.03 -11.33 8.11
N GLN A 328 4.77 -11.04 7.79
CA GLN A 328 3.69 -11.04 8.78
C GLN A 328 3.44 -12.44 9.33
N PHE A 329 3.52 -13.45 8.47
CA PHE A 329 3.25 -14.83 8.84
C PHE A 329 4.33 -15.34 9.80
N VAL A 330 5.61 -15.21 9.43
CA VAL A 330 6.74 -15.61 10.27
C VAL A 330 6.70 -14.90 11.61
N ARG A 331 6.38 -13.60 11.64
CA ARG A 331 6.25 -12.84 12.89
C ARG A 331 5.11 -13.35 13.76
N ARG A 332 3.94 -13.63 13.18
CA ARG A 332 2.79 -14.15 13.93
C ARG A 332 3.10 -15.54 14.49
N LEU A 333 3.66 -16.41 13.67
CA LEU A 333 4.07 -17.75 14.08
C LEU A 333 5.10 -17.70 15.21
N MET A 334 6.15 -16.89 15.06
CA MET A 334 7.15 -16.70 16.13
C MET A 334 6.52 -16.19 17.44
N TYR A 335 5.58 -15.25 17.37
CA TYR A 335 4.86 -14.78 18.55
C TYR A 335 4.05 -15.89 19.24
N LEU A 336 3.33 -16.71 18.46
CA LEU A 336 2.58 -17.85 19.01
C LEU A 336 3.52 -18.88 19.65
N LEU A 337 4.66 -19.17 19.01
CA LEU A 337 5.66 -20.10 19.52
C LEU A 337 6.30 -19.61 20.83
N ILE A 338 6.63 -18.32 20.91
CA ILE A 338 7.14 -17.69 22.15
C ILE A 338 6.13 -17.84 23.28
N ASN A 339 4.85 -17.56 23.02
CA ASN A 339 3.81 -17.67 24.04
C ASN A 339 3.59 -19.11 24.49
N GLN A 340 3.60 -20.05 23.54
CA GLN A 340 3.47 -21.47 23.85
C GLN A 340 4.66 -21.95 24.70
N HIS A 341 5.89 -21.58 24.32
CA HIS A 341 7.09 -21.91 25.10
C HIS A 341 7.05 -21.31 26.51
N ALA A 342 6.65 -20.04 26.64
CA ALA A 342 6.47 -19.37 27.93
C ALA A 342 5.46 -20.12 28.81
N ALA A 343 4.33 -20.54 28.24
CA ALA A 343 3.31 -21.32 28.94
C ALA A 343 3.85 -22.70 29.38
N ASP A 344 4.52 -23.42 28.47
CA ASP A 344 5.04 -24.77 28.74
C ASP A 344 6.16 -24.77 29.78
N THR A 345 6.97 -23.69 29.84
CA THR A 345 8.12 -23.56 30.74
C THR A 345 7.86 -22.69 31.97
N SER A 346 6.66 -22.11 32.09
CA SER A 346 6.33 -21.13 33.13
C SER A 346 7.29 -19.92 33.18
N GLN A 347 7.83 -19.53 32.03
CA GLN A 347 8.68 -18.35 31.89
C GLN A 347 7.86 -17.12 31.47
N GLU A 348 8.36 -15.93 31.79
CA GLU A 348 7.81 -14.70 31.24
C GLU A 348 8.20 -14.55 29.75
N GLN A 349 7.30 -13.98 28.96
CA GLN A 349 7.51 -13.78 27.53
C GLN A 349 8.82 -13.04 27.21
N ASP A 350 9.16 -12.02 28.01
CA ASP A 350 10.37 -11.23 27.84
C ASP A 350 11.65 -12.04 28.12
N ALA A 351 11.60 -12.98 29.05
CA ALA A 351 12.72 -13.89 29.32
C ALA A 351 12.97 -14.81 28.11
N VAL A 352 11.90 -15.31 27.48
CA VAL A 352 11.98 -16.10 26.25
C VAL A 352 12.58 -15.29 25.09
N ILE A 353 12.13 -14.04 24.91
CA ILE A 353 12.64 -13.13 23.87
C ILE A 353 14.14 -12.82 24.09
N LEU A 354 14.57 -12.65 25.34
CA LEU A 354 15.98 -12.48 25.67
C LEU A 354 16.77 -13.76 25.37
N GLY A 355 16.20 -14.93 25.69
CA GLY A 355 16.77 -16.24 25.40
C GLY A 355 17.02 -16.46 23.91
N LEU A 356 16.08 -16.08 23.03
CA LEU A 356 16.20 -16.19 21.57
C LEU A 356 17.40 -15.46 20.97
N ARG A 357 18.02 -14.52 21.70
CA ARG A 357 19.27 -13.86 21.26
C ARG A 357 20.51 -14.73 21.48
N GLY A 358 20.39 -15.78 22.27
CA GLY A 358 21.46 -16.73 22.54
C GLY A 358 21.58 -17.79 21.45
N PRO A 359 22.81 -18.24 21.12
CA PRO A 359 23.05 -19.19 20.03
C PRO A 359 22.56 -20.62 20.28
N GLN A 360 22.12 -20.94 21.50
CA GLN A 360 21.72 -22.30 21.91
C GLN A 360 20.26 -22.39 22.35
N PHE A 361 19.47 -21.34 22.11
CA PHE A 361 18.07 -21.35 22.53
C PHE A 361 17.23 -22.25 21.63
N ILE A 362 16.49 -23.17 22.25
CA ILE A 362 15.60 -24.11 21.58
C ILE A 362 14.21 -23.98 22.18
N LEU A 363 13.20 -23.81 21.33
CA LEU A 363 11.80 -23.81 21.71
C LEU A 363 11.38 -25.23 22.13
N SER A 364 10.76 -25.32 23.30
CA SER A 364 10.19 -26.56 23.88
C SER A 364 8.88 -27.03 23.21
N VAL A 365 8.60 -26.58 21.99
CA VAL A 365 7.31 -26.80 21.33
C VAL A 365 7.34 -28.13 20.56
N SER A 366 6.39 -29.02 20.84
CA SER A 366 6.26 -30.30 20.10
C SER A 366 5.90 -30.08 18.63
N GLU A 367 6.21 -31.05 17.78
CA GLU A 367 5.89 -31.00 16.33
C GLU A 367 4.39 -30.81 16.08
N ASP A 368 3.52 -31.58 16.75
CA ASP A 368 2.06 -31.44 16.65
C ASP A 368 1.57 -30.05 17.06
N THR A 369 2.16 -29.49 18.12
CA THR A 369 1.81 -28.15 18.58
C THR A 369 2.30 -27.10 17.59
N PHE A 370 3.50 -27.27 17.04
CA PHE A 370 4.02 -26.40 15.99
C PHE A 370 3.10 -26.41 14.77
N GLN A 371 2.67 -27.57 14.28
CA GLN A 371 1.78 -27.70 13.13
C GLN A 371 0.46 -26.95 13.36
N ARG A 372 -0.16 -27.14 14.52
CA ARG A 372 -1.38 -26.43 14.90
C ARG A 372 -1.19 -24.91 14.94
N LEU A 373 -0.07 -24.43 15.51
CA LEU A 373 0.24 -23.01 15.56
C LEU A 373 0.61 -22.43 14.19
N TYR A 374 1.20 -23.24 13.31
CA TYR A 374 1.49 -22.89 11.92
C TYR A 374 0.20 -22.63 11.16
N ASP A 375 -0.74 -23.57 11.19
CA ASP A 375 -2.03 -23.44 10.51
C ASP A 375 -2.83 -22.24 11.08
N GLN A 376 -2.84 -22.07 12.40
CA GLN A 376 -3.47 -20.91 13.03
C GLN A 376 -2.84 -19.59 12.57
N ALA A 377 -1.51 -19.46 12.63
CA ALA A 377 -0.81 -18.24 12.22
C ALA A 377 -1.01 -17.96 10.72
N LEU A 378 -1.05 -19.00 9.89
CA LEU A 378 -1.27 -18.89 8.46
C LEU A 378 -2.67 -18.38 8.16
N GLU A 379 -3.72 -18.97 8.75
CA GLU A 379 -5.10 -18.55 8.54
C GLU A 379 -5.34 -17.11 9.01
N GLU A 380 -4.92 -16.77 10.24
CA GLU A 380 -5.06 -15.42 10.79
C GLU A 380 -4.31 -14.38 9.94
N THR A 381 -3.09 -14.71 9.49
CA THR A 381 -2.27 -13.77 8.72
C THR A 381 -2.74 -13.65 7.27
N ALA A 382 -3.07 -14.77 6.62
CA ALA A 382 -3.57 -14.79 5.25
C ALA A 382 -4.86 -13.98 5.16
N ALA A 383 -5.77 -14.16 6.11
CA ALA A 383 -7.01 -13.39 6.18
C ALA A 383 -6.72 -11.90 6.21
N ARG A 384 -5.92 -11.45 7.19
CA ARG A 384 -5.58 -10.04 7.37
C ARG A 384 -4.86 -9.45 6.16
N VAL A 385 -3.77 -10.07 5.71
CA VAL A 385 -2.95 -9.55 4.60
C VAL A 385 -3.75 -9.55 3.30
N ALA A 386 -4.55 -10.59 3.05
CA ALA A 386 -5.42 -10.62 1.88
C ALA A 386 -6.48 -9.51 1.91
N THR A 387 -7.09 -9.22 3.07
CA THR A 387 -8.02 -8.10 3.20
C THR A 387 -7.34 -6.77 2.92
N GLU A 388 -6.18 -6.50 3.53
CA GLU A 388 -5.47 -5.25 3.31
C GLU A 388 -5.01 -5.10 1.83
N GLN A 389 -4.53 -6.17 1.19
CA GLN A 389 -4.16 -6.14 -0.23
C GLN A 389 -5.35 -5.99 -1.16
N GLY A 390 -6.51 -6.57 -0.82
CA GLY A 390 -7.74 -6.41 -1.59
C GLY A 390 -8.22 -4.96 -1.59
N TYR A 391 -8.15 -4.28 -0.45
CA TYR A 391 -8.43 -2.85 -0.37
C TYR A 391 -7.38 -2.01 -1.11
N ASP A 392 -6.09 -2.31 -0.96
CA ASP A 392 -5.02 -1.61 -1.69
C ASP A 392 -5.23 -1.71 -3.21
N TYR A 393 -5.56 -2.90 -3.70
CA TYR A 393 -5.95 -3.11 -5.09
C TYR A 393 -7.16 -2.26 -5.49
N ALA A 394 -8.24 -2.30 -4.71
CA ALA A 394 -9.48 -1.59 -5.04
C ALA A 394 -9.28 -0.08 -5.10
N TRP A 395 -8.52 0.50 -4.17
CA TRP A 395 -8.20 1.92 -4.18
C TRP A 395 -7.30 2.32 -5.36
N ARG A 396 -6.29 1.50 -5.71
CA ARG A 396 -5.45 1.75 -6.89
C ARG A 396 -6.27 1.68 -8.19
N ALA A 397 -7.12 0.67 -8.33
CA ALA A 397 -8.02 0.57 -9.47
C ALA A 397 -9.00 1.75 -9.52
N GLY A 398 -9.49 2.21 -8.37
CA GLY A 398 -10.30 3.43 -8.26
C GLY A 398 -9.53 4.70 -8.69
N CYS A 399 -8.27 4.85 -8.28
CA CYS A 399 -7.41 5.95 -8.71
C CYS A 399 -7.22 5.92 -10.24
N ALA A 400 -6.87 4.76 -10.80
CA ALA A 400 -6.70 4.59 -12.23
C ALA A 400 -7.99 4.92 -13.01
N ALA A 401 -9.16 4.55 -12.47
CA ALA A 401 -10.45 4.94 -13.01
C ALA A 401 -10.61 6.46 -13.07
N MET A 402 -10.30 7.16 -11.98
CA MET A 402 -10.45 8.62 -11.90
C MET A 402 -9.49 9.35 -12.83
N VAL A 403 -8.25 8.88 -12.94
CA VAL A 403 -7.27 9.42 -13.90
C VAL A 403 -7.82 9.27 -15.32
N THR A 404 -8.28 8.07 -15.68
CA THR A 404 -8.85 7.81 -17.01
C THR A 404 -10.07 8.68 -17.29
N MET A 405 -10.98 8.81 -16.30
CA MET A 405 -12.14 9.70 -16.39
C MET A 405 -11.73 11.14 -16.68
N HIS A 406 -10.70 11.63 -15.99
CA HIS A 406 -10.21 12.99 -16.18
C HIS A 406 -9.57 13.20 -17.56
N ASP A 407 -8.75 12.27 -18.03
CA ASP A 407 -8.07 12.39 -19.32
C ASP A 407 -9.08 12.47 -20.47
N VAL A 408 -10.12 11.63 -20.43
CA VAL A 408 -11.21 11.68 -21.41
C VAL A 408 -12.02 12.96 -21.27
N CYS A 409 -12.29 13.44 -20.05
CA CYS A 409 -12.93 14.74 -19.84
C CYS A 409 -12.13 15.89 -20.48
N SER A 410 -10.81 15.83 -20.37
CA SER A 410 -9.90 16.86 -20.87
C SER A 410 -9.83 16.85 -22.39
N LEU A 411 -9.79 15.67 -23.02
CA LEU A 411 -9.82 15.51 -24.47
C LEU A 411 -11.13 16.03 -25.08
N LEU A 412 -12.26 15.75 -24.43
CA LEU A 412 -13.58 16.16 -24.92
C LEU A 412 -13.89 17.64 -24.68
N ALA A 413 -13.20 18.30 -23.75
CA ALA A 413 -13.32 19.74 -23.56
C ALA A 413 -12.77 20.54 -24.77
N GLY A 414 -12.03 19.87 -25.67
CA GLY A 414 -11.36 20.49 -26.82
C GLY A 414 -10.25 21.45 -26.40
N PRO A 415 -9.35 21.85 -27.32
CA PRO A 415 -8.57 23.07 -27.08
C PRO A 415 -9.58 24.19 -26.91
N LYS A 416 -9.50 24.92 -25.78
CA LYS A 416 -10.11 26.26 -25.73
C LYS A 416 -9.56 26.96 -26.96
N ALA A 417 -10.41 27.34 -27.90
CA ALA A 417 -10.01 28.29 -28.91
C ALA A 417 -9.42 29.46 -28.12
N ASP A 418 -8.14 29.75 -28.33
CA ASP A 418 -7.57 30.99 -27.84
C ASP A 418 -8.46 32.07 -28.45
N ASP A 419 -9.33 32.64 -27.62
CA ASP A 419 -10.05 33.86 -27.94
C ASP A 419 -8.99 34.95 -28.05
N ASP A 420 -8.36 35.03 -29.22
CA ASP A 420 -7.77 36.24 -29.74
C ASP A 420 -8.92 37.23 -30.00
N SER A 421 -9.30 37.97 -28.95
CA SER A 421 -9.88 39.32 -29.08
C SER A 421 -9.91 40.07 -27.74
#